data_AF-A0A923RW00-F1
#
_entry.id   AF-A0A923RW00-F1
#
_cell.length_a   1.000
_cell.length_b   1.000
_cell.length_c   1.000
_cell.angle_alpha   90.00
_cell.angle_beta   90.00
_cell.angle_gamma   90.00
#
_symmetry.space_group_name_H-M   'P 1'
#
loop_
_entity.id
_entity.type
_entity.pdbx_description
1 polymer ?
#
loop_
_entity_poly.entity_id
_entity_poly.type
_entity_poly.pdbx_seq_one_letter_code
_entity_poly.pdbx_strand_id
1 'polypeptide(L)'
;MERKLTELLPERYLASPEVGAAAGVLWVLGEVFRARALDWLQQLCIDTATWGIVYWEREYGVTPLQGESWDDRRARVKAKMRGAQTTTRDMLAGVAAAYAAGAVSTVEELAREHRVRFRFASSGAFPRGIEAMTASLLEVMPSHVVFDYLFDYRQERQAAVRASAGMLLHVRFTAGGGLT
;
A
#
# COMPACT_ATOMS: atom_id res chain seq x y z
N MET A 1 -34.39 -1.70 17.17
CA MET A 1 -35.60 -2.03 16.40
C MET A 1 -36.69 -2.30 17.42
N GLU A 2 -37.60 -1.36 17.64
CA GLU A 2 -38.58 -1.46 18.75
C GLU A 2 -39.71 -2.45 18.50
N ARG A 3 -39.88 -2.95 17.27
CA ARG A 3 -40.97 -3.84 16.88
C ARG A 3 -40.47 -5.21 16.44
N LYS A 4 -41.15 -6.27 16.88
CA LYS A 4 -40.82 -7.65 16.50
C LYS A 4 -41.21 -7.94 15.05
N LEU A 5 -40.45 -8.78 14.36
CA LEU A 5 -40.74 -9.18 12.97
C LEU A 5 -42.17 -9.75 12.83
N THR A 6 -42.65 -10.46 13.86
CA THR A 6 -44.01 -11.01 13.94
C THR A 6 -45.10 -9.94 13.84
N GLU A 7 -44.84 -8.71 14.29
CA GLU A 7 -45.78 -7.59 14.24
C GLU A 7 -45.86 -6.93 12.87
N LEU A 8 -44.94 -7.28 11.96
CA LEU A 8 -44.90 -6.78 10.58
C LEU A 8 -45.58 -7.74 9.60
N LEU A 9 -46.03 -8.91 10.06
CA LEU A 9 -46.70 -9.90 9.24
C LEU A 9 -48.19 -9.56 9.05
N PRO A 10 -48.79 -9.88 7.88
CA PRO A 10 -50.23 -9.76 7.67
C PRO A 10 -51.06 -10.50 8.73
N GLU A 11 -52.22 -9.95 9.09
CA GLU A 11 -53.07 -10.45 10.20
C GLU A 11 -53.39 -11.96 10.12
N ARG A 12 -53.55 -12.50 8.91
CA ARG A 12 -53.82 -13.94 8.68
C ARG A 12 -52.77 -14.89 9.27
N TYR A 13 -51.54 -14.41 9.49
CA TYR A 13 -50.45 -15.21 10.01
C TYR A 13 -50.32 -15.15 11.53
N LEU A 14 -50.99 -14.21 12.19
CA LEU A 14 -50.91 -14.01 13.65
C LEU A 14 -51.57 -15.15 14.42
N ALA A 15 -52.50 -15.89 13.79
CA ALA A 15 -53.23 -17.00 14.41
C ALA A 15 -52.59 -18.38 14.19
N SER A 16 -51.58 -18.51 13.31
CA SER A 16 -50.95 -19.80 13.03
C SER A 16 -49.82 -20.09 14.04
N PRO A 17 -49.91 -21.21 14.80
CA PRO A 17 -48.85 -21.59 15.73
C PRO A 17 -47.53 -21.90 15.01
N GLU A 18 -47.57 -22.41 13.79
CA GLU A 18 -46.39 -22.74 12.98
C GLU A 18 -45.63 -21.47 12.57
N VAL A 19 -46.35 -20.44 12.13
CA VAL A 19 -45.74 -19.17 11.71
C VAL A 19 -45.20 -18.41 12.91
N GLY A 20 -45.91 -18.43 14.05
CA GLY A 20 -45.38 -17.90 15.31
C GLY A 20 -44.08 -18.58 15.74
N ALA A 21 -44.01 -19.91 15.64
CA ALA A 21 -42.81 -20.67 15.95
C ALA A 21 -41.63 -20.33 15.01
N ALA A 22 -41.86 -20.32 13.70
CA ALA A 22 -40.82 -20.01 12.71
C ALA A 22 -40.31 -18.57 12.84
N ALA A 23 -41.21 -17.60 13.01
CA ALA A 23 -40.84 -16.19 13.20
C ALA A 23 -40.10 -15.97 14.53
N GLY A 24 -40.46 -16.71 15.59
CA GLY A 24 -39.73 -16.69 16.85
C GLY A 24 -38.29 -17.19 16.72
N VAL A 25 -38.07 -18.30 16.01
CA VAL A 25 -36.71 -18.81 15.72
C VAL A 25 -35.91 -17.80 14.89
N LEU A 26 -36.49 -17.29 13.81
CA LEU A 26 -35.83 -16.28 12.96
C LEU A 26 -35.48 -15.02 13.73
N TRP A 27 -36.36 -14.58 14.63
CA TRP A 27 -36.10 -13.43 15.49
C TRP A 27 -34.88 -13.63 16.37
N VAL A 28 -34.83 -14.76 17.10
CA VAL A 28 -33.71 -15.07 17.99
C VAL A 28 -32.39 -15.15 17.21
N LEU A 29 -32.38 -15.84 16.08
CA LEU A 29 -31.20 -15.92 15.21
C LEU A 29 -30.80 -14.54 14.67
N GLY A 30 -31.78 -13.73 14.27
CA GLY A 30 -31.58 -12.38 13.78
C GLY A 30 -30.96 -11.46 14.82
N GLU A 31 -31.41 -11.50 16.07
CA GLU A 31 -30.82 -10.70 17.15
C GLU A 31 -29.40 -11.16 17.50
N VAL A 32 -29.12 -12.46 17.52
CA VAL A 32 -27.75 -12.97 17.73
C VAL A 32 -26.84 -12.50 16.59
N PHE A 33 -27.27 -12.64 15.35
CA PHE A 33 -26.51 -12.18 14.19
C PHE A 33 -26.27 -10.66 14.25
N ARG A 34 -27.33 -9.88 14.54
CA ARG A 34 -27.26 -8.42 14.68
C ARG A 34 -26.27 -8.01 15.76
N ALA A 35 -26.30 -8.65 16.93
CA ALA A 35 -25.38 -8.35 18.01
C ALA A 35 -23.92 -8.62 17.60
N ARG A 36 -23.64 -9.73 16.91
CA ARG A 36 -22.30 -10.04 16.41
C ARG A 36 -21.84 -9.10 15.31
N ALA A 37 -22.73 -8.72 14.41
CA ALA A 37 -22.42 -7.74 13.37
C ALA A 37 -22.07 -6.38 13.98
N LEU A 38 -22.81 -5.92 14.99
CA LEU A 38 -22.54 -4.67 15.68
C LEU A 38 -21.21 -4.71 16.48
N ASP A 39 -20.93 -5.80 17.18
CA ASP A 39 -19.63 -5.99 17.86
C ASP A 39 -18.46 -5.97 16.87
N TRP A 40 -18.64 -6.61 15.71
CA TRP A 40 -17.64 -6.59 14.64
C TRP A 40 -17.42 -5.19 14.07
N LEU A 41 -18.49 -4.42 13.85
CA LEU A 41 -18.39 -3.03 13.39
C LEU A 41 -17.66 -2.13 14.39
N GLN A 42 -17.82 -2.37 15.70
CA GLN A 42 -17.06 -1.66 16.73
C GLN A 42 -15.54 -1.91 16.63
N GLN A 43 -15.11 -3.02 16.04
CA GLN A 43 -13.68 -3.30 15.85
C GLN A 43 -13.06 -2.50 14.68
N LEU A 44 -13.88 -1.96 13.78
CA LEU A 44 -13.44 -1.19 12.62
C LEU A 44 -13.09 0.27 12.96
N CYS A 45 -13.31 0.70 14.19
CA CYS A 45 -12.90 2.02 14.67
C CYS A 45 -11.91 1.86 15.82
N ILE A 46 -10.75 2.53 15.72
CA ILE A 46 -9.69 2.42 16.72
C ILE A 46 -10.15 2.87 18.11
N ASP A 47 -11.09 3.81 18.21
CA ASP A 47 -11.59 4.29 19.50
C ASP A 47 -12.50 3.28 20.22
N THR A 48 -13.11 2.36 19.49
CA THR A 48 -14.02 1.34 20.05
C THR A 48 -13.44 -0.09 20.02
N ALA A 49 -12.36 -0.32 19.27
CA ALA A 49 -11.78 -1.65 19.08
C ALA A 49 -11.28 -2.28 20.39
N THR A 50 -11.69 -3.51 20.68
CA THR A 50 -11.25 -4.32 21.81
C THR A 50 -10.40 -5.48 21.30
N TRP A 51 -10.99 -6.64 21.06
CA TRP A 51 -10.30 -7.81 20.54
C TRP A 51 -9.72 -7.58 19.13
N GLY A 52 -10.35 -6.71 18.32
CA GLY A 52 -9.89 -6.38 16.97
C GLY A 52 -8.65 -5.50 16.92
N ILE A 53 -8.17 -4.98 18.06
CA ILE A 53 -7.00 -4.09 18.10
C ILE A 53 -5.72 -4.76 17.59
N VAL A 54 -5.63 -6.09 17.64
CA VAL A 54 -4.48 -6.86 17.14
C VAL A 54 -4.25 -6.63 15.64
N TYR A 55 -5.32 -6.40 14.87
CA TYR A 55 -5.20 -6.10 13.44
C TYR A 55 -4.64 -4.69 13.21
N TRP A 56 -5.07 -3.72 14.02
CA TRP A 56 -4.55 -2.36 13.99
C TRP A 56 -3.07 -2.31 14.40
N GLU A 57 -2.71 -3.03 15.45
CA GLU A 57 -1.33 -3.14 15.92
C GLU A 57 -0.41 -3.75 14.86
N ARG A 58 -0.88 -4.79 14.17
CA ARG A 58 -0.15 -5.38 13.04
C ARG A 58 0.03 -4.40 11.90
N GLU A 59 -1.01 -3.66 11.53
CA GLU A 59 -0.97 -2.70 10.41
C GLU A 59 -0.02 -1.53 10.69
N TYR A 60 0.00 -1.02 11.93
CA TYR A 60 0.83 0.12 12.32
C TYR A 60 2.18 -0.27 12.95
N GLY A 61 2.54 -1.55 12.90
CA GLY A 61 3.80 -2.07 13.46
C GLY A 61 3.97 -1.81 14.96
N VAL A 62 2.88 -1.87 15.72
CA VAL A 62 2.88 -1.66 17.18
C VAL A 62 2.89 -3.01 17.88
N THR A 63 3.91 -3.25 18.71
CA THR A 63 3.96 -4.45 19.56
C THR A 63 3.22 -4.20 20.88
N PRO A 64 2.25 -5.05 21.28
CA PRO A 64 1.56 -4.90 22.56
C PRO A 64 2.50 -5.19 23.74
N LEU A 65 2.36 -4.42 24.82
CA LEU A 65 3.06 -4.66 26.07
C LEU A 65 2.22 -5.59 26.97
N GLN A 66 2.88 -6.42 27.79
CA GLN A 66 2.17 -7.28 28.74
C GLN A 66 1.41 -6.46 29.78
N GLY A 67 0.16 -6.85 30.05
CA GLY A 67 -0.66 -6.26 31.13
C GLY A 67 -1.28 -4.90 30.80
N GLU A 68 -1.20 -4.46 29.56
CA GLU A 68 -1.64 -3.13 29.16
C GLU A 68 -3.17 -3.03 28.97
N SER A 69 -3.73 -1.87 29.31
CA SER A 69 -5.15 -1.59 29.11
C SER A 69 -5.48 -1.41 27.62
N TRP A 70 -6.75 -1.61 27.25
CA TRP A 70 -7.20 -1.34 25.88
C TRP A 70 -6.97 0.12 25.47
N ASP A 71 -7.17 1.07 26.39
CA ASP A 71 -7.03 2.49 26.08
C ASP A 71 -5.59 2.91 25.79
N ASP A 72 -4.62 2.35 26.53
CA ASP A 72 -3.19 2.61 26.28
C ASP A 72 -2.76 2.02 24.93
N ARG A 73 -3.20 0.79 24.62
CA ARG A 73 -2.95 0.16 23.31
C ARG A 73 -3.51 1.02 22.17
N ARG A 74 -4.76 1.49 22.29
CA ARG A 74 -5.39 2.39 21.30
C ARG A 74 -4.62 3.71 21.20
N ALA A 75 -4.17 4.27 22.32
CA ALA A 75 -3.42 5.52 22.34
C ALA A 75 -2.10 5.43 21.56
N ARG A 76 -1.37 4.31 21.70
CA ARG A 76 -0.15 4.07 20.92
C ARG A 76 -0.40 3.88 19.43
N VAL A 77 -1.40 3.10 19.07
CA VAL A 77 -1.79 2.95 17.66
C VAL A 77 -2.14 4.33 17.10
N LYS A 78 -2.98 5.11 17.79
CA LYS A 78 -3.31 6.49 17.39
C LYS A 78 -2.08 7.39 17.30
N ALA A 79 -1.07 7.21 18.16
CA ALA A 79 0.18 7.95 18.08
C ALA A 79 0.96 7.60 16.80
N LYS A 80 1.03 6.32 16.42
CA LYS A 80 1.61 5.88 15.14
C LYS A 80 0.81 6.38 13.94
N MET A 81 -0.52 6.33 14.00
CA MET A 81 -1.40 6.88 12.97
C MET A 81 -1.12 8.36 12.70
N ARG A 82 -0.90 9.16 13.76
CA ARG A 82 -0.55 10.58 13.63
C ARG A 82 0.90 10.82 13.17
N GLY A 83 1.79 9.87 13.47
CA GLY A 83 3.21 9.95 13.12
C GLY A 83 3.52 9.62 11.66
N ALA A 84 2.57 8.99 10.94
CA ALA A 84 2.68 8.80 9.49
C ALA A 84 2.66 10.17 8.82
N GLN A 85 3.84 10.66 8.42
CA GLN A 85 3.94 11.85 7.59
C GLN A 85 3.33 11.56 6.22
N THR A 86 2.71 12.57 5.62
CA THR A 86 2.23 12.48 4.24
C THR A 86 3.39 12.05 3.35
N THR A 87 3.17 11.01 2.55
CA THR A 87 4.16 10.55 1.59
C THR A 87 4.36 11.62 0.52
N THR A 88 5.38 12.47 0.66
CA THR A 88 5.69 13.54 -0.31
C THR A 88 6.75 13.08 -1.31
N ARG A 89 6.75 13.69 -2.49
CA ARG A 89 7.80 13.51 -3.50
C ARG A 89 9.21 13.66 -2.93
N ASP A 90 9.43 14.66 -2.08
CA ASP A 90 10.74 14.97 -1.50
C ASP A 90 11.20 13.88 -0.52
N MET A 91 10.27 13.35 0.28
CA MET A 91 10.56 12.23 1.17
C MET A 91 10.89 10.96 0.38
N LEU A 92 10.14 10.66 -0.69
CA LEU A 92 10.42 9.52 -1.57
C LEU A 92 11.77 9.65 -2.28
N ALA A 93 12.12 10.87 -2.73
CA ALA A 93 13.43 11.17 -3.28
C ALA A 93 14.55 10.98 -2.26
N GLY A 94 14.33 11.39 -1.00
CA GLY A 94 15.28 11.18 0.10
C GLY A 94 15.51 9.70 0.42
N VAL A 95 14.45 8.91 0.50
CA VAL A 95 14.54 7.44 0.68
C VAL A 95 15.33 6.83 -0.49
N ALA A 96 14.96 7.14 -1.73
CA ALA A 96 15.64 6.57 -2.89
C ALA A 96 17.12 6.99 -2.96
N ALA A 97 17.45 8.23 -2.58
CA ALA A 97 18.82 8.73 -2.53
C ALA A 97 19.70 8.01 -1.49
N ALA A 98 19.13 7.55 -0.37
CA ALA A 98 19.86 6.82 0.67
C ALA A 98 20.40 5.46 0.18
N TYR A 99 19.68 4.80 -0.73
CA TYR A 99 20.09 3.49 -1.29
C TYR A 99 20.83 3.60 -2.61
N ALA A 100 20.59 4.67 -3.36
CA ALA A 100 21.11 4.88 -4.70
C ALA A 100 21.82 6.24 -4.77
N ALA A 101 22.95 6.34 -4.06
CA ALA A 101 23.77 7.55 -3.94
C ALA A 101 24.09 8.15 -5.33
N GLY A 102 23.29 9.13 -5.75
CA GLY A 102 23.45 9.85 -7.02
C GLY A 102 22.89 9.17 -8.28
N ALA A 103 22.18 8.04 -8.18
CA ALA A 103 21.63 7.35 -9.35
C ALA A 103 20.15 7.68 -9.63
N VAL A 104 19.39 8.19 -8.66
CA VAL A 104 18.00 8.63 -8.87
C VAL A 104 18.01 9.98 -9.57
N SER A 105 17.53 10.03 -10.81
CA SER A 105 17.50 11.27 -11.61
C SER A 105 16.25 12.09 -11.33
N THR A 106 15.08 11.43 -11.25
CA THR A 106 13.79 12.08 -11.02
C THR A 106 12.82 11.13 -10.33
N VAL A 107 12.04 11.66 -9.40
CA VAL A 107 10.82 11.03 -8.87
C VAL A 107 9.64 11.78 -9.47
N GLU A 108 8.72 11.11 -10.15
CA GLU A 108 7.52 11.73 -10.75
C GLU A 108 6.27 11.14 -10.09
N GLU A 109 5.39 12.00 -9.60
CA GLU A 109 4.09 11.60 -9.06
C GLU A 109 3.01 11.79 -10.11
N LEU A 110 2.30 10.70 -10.43
CA LEU A 110 1.22 10.66 -11.40
C LEU A 110 -0.08 10.45 -10.65
N ALA A 111 -0.58 11.54 -10.06
CA ALA A 111 -1.74 11.52 -9.18
C ALA A 111 -2.98 10.86 -9.81
N ARG A 112 -3.22 11.07 -11.12
CA ARG A 112 -4.36 10.48 -11.83
C ARG A 112 -4.26 8.96 -12.03
N GLU A 113 -3.06 8.41 -11.97
CA GLU A 113 -2.78 6.98 -12.18
C GLU A 113 -2.53 6.24 -10.86
N HIS A 114 -2.62 6.94 -9.72
CA HIS A 114 -2.21 6.42 -8.40
C HIS A 114 -0.81 5.79 -8.44
N ARG A 115 0.12 6.49 -9.10
CA ARG A 115 1.43 5.92 -9.44
C ARG A 115 2.59 6.87 -9.20
N VAL A 116 3.72 6.33 -8.77
CA VAL A 116 5.00 7.05 -8.66
C VAL A 116 6.04 6.38 -9.57
N ARG A 117 6.79 7.17 -10.34
CA ARG A 117 7.90 6.66 -11.17
C ARG A 117 9.23 7.15 -10.62
N PHE A 118 10.14 6.21 -10.38
CA PHE A 118 11.53 6.49 -10.03
C PHE A 118 12.39 6.26 -11.27
N ARG A 119 12.97 7.32 -11.83
CA ARG A 119 13.89 7.22 -12.97
C ARG A 119 15.34 7.22 -12.48
N PHE A 120 16.14 6.29 -12.98
CA PHE A 120 17.56 6.17 -12.67
C PHE A 120 18.43 6.54 -13.87
N ALA A 121 19.50 7.31 -13.64
CA ALA A 121 20.43 7.73 -14.68
C ALA A 121 21.38 6.60 -15.11
N SER A 122 21.66 6.52 -16.42
CA SER A 122 22.51 5.48 -17.02
C SER A 122 23.97 5.48 -16.58
N SER A 123 24.46 6.56 -15.98
CA SER A 123 25.85 6.72 -15.55
C SER A 123 26.14 6.08 -14.19
N GLY A 124 25.11 5.62 -13.48
CA GLY A 124 25.23 4.96 -12.18
C GLY A 124 25.30 3.45 -12.30
N ALA A 125 26.09 2.80 -11.44
CA ALA A 125 25.99 1.37 -11.22
C ALA A 125 24.54 1.01 -10.84
N PHE A 126 24.02 -0.13 -11.34
CA PHE A 126 22.73 -0.67 -10.92
C PHE A 126 22.63 -0.62 -9.39
N PRO A 127 21.55 -0.09 -8.79
CA PRO A 127 21.49 0.08 -7.35
C PRO A 127 21.68 -1.27 -6.67
N ARG A 128 22.80 -1.46 -5.98
CA ARG A 128 23.13 -2.72 -5.29
C ARG A 128 22.16 -3.03 -4.14
N GLY A 129 21.27 -2.10 -3.80
CA GLY A 129 20.29 -2.20 -2.73
C GLY A 129 18.84 -2.00 -3.16
N ILE A 130 18.45 -2.34 -4.40
CA ILE A 130 17.03 -2.22 -4.84
C ILE A 130 16.08 -2.96 -3.90
N GLU A 131 16.44 -4.16 -3.42
CA GLU A 131 15.57 -4.92 -2.53
C GLU A 131 15.32 -4.19 -1.21
N ALA A 132 16.39 -3.71 -0.57
CA ALA A 132 16.29 -2.94 0.66
C ALA A 132 15.54 -1.61 0.46
N MET A 133 15.78 -0.92 -0.66
CA MET A 133 15.05 0.28 -1.04
C MET A 133 13.57 0.00 -1.26
N THR A 134 13.23 -1.10 -1.93
CA THR A 134 11.85 -1.53 -2.18
C THR A 134 11.12 -1.80 -0.87
N ALA A 135 11.79 -2.47 0.09
CA ALA A 135 11.22 -2.71 1.41
C ALA A 135 10.92 -1.39 2.14
N SER A 136 11.85 -0.43 2.14
CA SER A 136 11.64 0.88 2.77
C SER A 136 10.58 1.72 2.05
N LEU A 137 10.50 1.65 0.72
CA LEU A 137 9.46 2.32 -0.04
C LEU A 137 8.06 1.74 0.26
N LEU A 138 7.94 0.42 0.43
CA LEU A 138 6.69 -0.23 0.81
C LEU A 138 6.22 0.12 2.23
N GLU A 139 7.14 0.40 3.14
CA GLU A 139 6.79 0.86 4.50
C GLU A 139 6.24 2.29 4.51
N VAL A 140 6.71 3.11 3.58
CA VAL A 140 6.49 4.55 3.58
C VAL A 140 5.40 4.98 2.60
N MET A 141 5.14 4.18 1.55
CA MET A 141 4.09 4.47 0.58
C MET A 141 2.73 3.94 1.00
N PRO A 142 1.65 4.64 0.65
CA PRO A 142 0.31 4.11 0.83
C PRO A 142 0.14 2.81 0.03
N SER A 143 -0.53 1.82 0.62
CA SER A 143 -0.74 0.49 0.02
C SER A 143 -1.49 0.50 -1.33
N HIS A 144 -2.20 1.59 -1.64
CA HIS A 144 -2.96 1.76 -2.88
C HIS A 144 -2.20 2.56 -3.97
N VAL A 145 -0.96 2.95 -3.72
CA VAL A 145 -0.11 3.66 -4.69
C VAL A 145 0.93 2.69 -5.26
N VAL A 146 0.94 2.55 -6.59
CA VAL A 146 1.88 1.68 -7.29
C VAL A 146 3.14 2.46 -7.65
N PHE A 147 4.30 1.80 -7.70
CA PHE A 147 5.53 2.44 -8.14
C PHE A 147 6.29 1.61 -9.16
N ASP A 148 6.93 2.32 -10.10
CA ASP A 148 7.75 1.73 -11.15
C ASP A 148 9.18 2.24 -11.08
N TYR A 149 10.13 1.37 -11.41
CA TYR A 149 11.53 1.71 -11.63
C TYR A 149 11.82 1.82 -13.14
N LEU A 150 12.28 2.99 -13.59
CA LEU A 150 12.72 3.21 -14.97
C LEU A 150 14.23 3.37 -15.01
N PHE A 151 14.90 2.52 -15.80
CA PHE A 151 16.34 2.57 -16.00
C PHE A 151 16.65 3.05 -17.41
N ASP A 152 17.32 4.20 -17.50
CA ASP A 152 17.86 4.66 -18.78
C ASP A 152 19.20 3.91 -19.02
N TYR A 153 19.34 3.25 -20.17
CA TYR A 153 20.60 2.60 -20.57
C TYR A 153 21.23 3.34 -21.74
N ARG A 154 22.46 3.84 -21.58
CA ARG A 154 23.26 4.41 -22.68
C ARG A 154 24.28 3.37 -23.10
N GLN A 155 24.07 2.75 -24.26
CA GLN A 155 24.96 1.70 -24.76
C GLN A 155 26.21 2.35 -25.37
N GLU A 156 27.34 2.36 -24.66
CA GLU A 156 28.62 2.79 -25.24
C GLU A 156 29.11 1.73 -26.25
N ARG A 157 28.98 2.01 -27.56
CA ARG A 157 29.64 1.20 -28.59
C ARG A 157 31.13 1.53 -28.60
N GLN A 158 31.94 0.78 -27.86
CA GLN A 158 33.39 0.79 -28.02
C GLN A 158 33.78 -0.14 -29.18
N ALA A 159 34.23 0.44 -30.30
CA ALA A 159 34.88 -0.32 -31.38
C ALA A 159 36.40 -0.26 -31.18
N ALA A 160 37.00 -1.32 -30.67
CA ALA A 160 38.45 -1.47 -30.66
C ALA A 160 38.90 -1.99 -32.04
N VAL A 161 39.49 -1.11 -32.85
CA VAL A 161 40.18 -1.52 -34.09
C VAL A 161 41.65 -1.75 -33.75
N ARG A 162 42.10 -3.00 -33.77
CA ARG A 162 43.53 -3.33 -33.77
C ARG A 162 44.03 -3.35 -35.21
N ALA A 163 44.75 -2.31 -35.61
CA ALA A 163 45.54 -2.33 -36.83
C ALA A 163 46.95 -2.83 -36.51
N SER A 164 47.43 -3.84 -37.25
CA SER A 164 48.84 -4.20 -37.26
C SER A 164 49.63 -3.15 -38.06
N ALA A 165 50.91 -2.97 -37.71
CA ALA A 165 51.79 -1.98 -38.34
C ALA A 165 51.85 -2.21 -39.85
N GLY A 166 51.27 -1.28 -40.63
CA GLY A 166 51.28 -1.27 -42.09
C GLY A 166 49.94 -1.01 -42.77
N MET A 167 48.80 -1.06 -42.06
CA MET A 167 47.48 -0.86 -42.69
C MET A 167 46.94 0.56 -42.47
N LEU A 168 46.78 1.32 -43.56
CA LEU A 168 46.09 2.62 -43.56
C LEU A 168 44.57 2.38 -43.61
N LEU A 169 43.88 2.63 -42.50
CA LEU A 169 42.43 2.48 -42.36
C LEU A 169 41.74 3.83 -42.61
N HIS A 170 41.05 3.96 -43.74
CA HIS A 170 40.12 5.07 -43.97
C HIS A 170 38.77 4.75 -43.31
N VAL A 171 38.54 5.29 -42.12
CA VAL A 171 37.24 5.21 -41.44
C VAL A 171 36.44 6.46 -41.80
N ARG A 172 35.33 6.28 -42.54
CA ARG A 172 34.39 7.37 -42.84
C ARG A 172 33.22 7.27 -41.87
N PHE A 173 33.10 8.24 -40.97
CA PHE A 173 31.92 8.37 -40.11
C PHE A 173 30.88 9.23 -40.84
N THR A 174 29.74 8.64 -41.20
CA THR A 174 28.57 9.41 -41.63
C THR A 174 27.70 9.71 -40.41
N ALA A 175 27.75 10.95 -39.95
CA ALA A 175 26.79 11.45 -38.96
C ALA A 175 25.41 11.56 -39.63
N GLY A 176 24.53 10.60 -39.36
CA GLY A 176 23.12 10.69 -39.70
C GLY A 176 22.42 11.65 -38.74
N GLY A 177 22.58 12.95 -38.97
CA GLY A 177 21.74 13.97 -38.33
C GLY A 177 20.38 14.00 -39.01
N GLY A 178 19.35 13.54 -38.30
CA GLY A 178 17.95 13.77 -38.67
C GLY A 178 17.27 14.60 -37.58
N LEU A 179 17.25 15.92 -37.78
CA LEU A 179 16.35 16.85 -37.10
C LEU A 179 15.25 17.23 -38.08
N THR A 180 14.01 16.90 -37.74
CA THR A 180 12.85 17.81 -37.77
C THR A 180 11.84 17.31 -36.75
#